data_AF-A0A521NMM3-F1
#
_entry.id   AF-A0A521NMM3-F1
#
_cell.length_a   1.000
_cell.length_b   1.000
_cell.length_c   1.000
_cell.angle_alpha   90.00
_cell.angle_beta   90.00
_cell.angle_gamma   90.00
#
_symmetry.space_group_name_H-M   'P 1'
#
loop_
_entity.id
_entity.type
_entity.pdbx_description
1 polymer ?
#
loop_
_entity_poly.entity_id
_entity_poly.type
_entity_poly.pdbx_seq_one_letter_code
_entity_poly.pdbx_strand_id
1 'polypeptide(L)'
;MNAQVLAALQSLGLSEDTDGKAVRRAYAAQLKQIDVAAEPARFQALRERYELVLAWLAHRDAAARDAPDPTPASPEEVAPTPAAPASGPVDDAAAPSRMQRSDDYARAVFDALMARLAAAGTPDRHEARAALDAALEDPRLLDVDARFLFELGVASWLANGWRPGHEKVFAPAVGAFRWREEAASLSRLGRSGVIIDHAIQELDAYDSLPEATRERLREPIRQLRSPDKPGVRRLAKSLPLAEQAVRNFPHWLHIVTNPSNIERWRAWEAAIPGWRRFVAFAPARPKARPVPTGNAASASNPWVVVMCLVGMMGLASTLSRLSTPPAPAPAPHGTLAPLPRAPSAPAASFPALAPSPPLPLAAAPARPPASTAPTAPAIAPAALVQQPYATLPEARKLAASLGKGKADVLKCNDAIRILELHAKEFEKGSFGRSFDSLMINCLMGKLAMFPYPLIDRAIKREFGRRAGDATAGLSEIRGLSPLPVMPRPAPVRPVMASPPGMTMPSSDPSAPSVLRPPGSANPWAVPPPTSGP
;
A
#
# COMPACT_ATOMS: atom_id res chain seq x y z
N MET A 1 26.41 -30.68 6.58
CA MET A 1 25.96 -30.23 7.92
C MET A 1 27.06 -29.40 8.56
N ASN A 2 26.75 -28.29 9.25
CA ASN A 2 27.76 -27.36 9.81
C ASN A 2 28.39 -27.95 11.09
N ALA A 3 29.72 -27.88 11.24
CA ALA A 3 30.46 -28.39 12.40
C ALA A 3 29.97 -27.79 13.74
N GLN A 4 29.50 -26.53 13.73
CA GLN A 4 28.92 -25.88 14.91
C GLN A 4 27.60 -26.51 15.37
N VAL A 5 26.76 -26.96 14.42
CA VAL A 5 25.48 -27.62 14.73
C VAL A 5 25.74 -29.00 15.35
N LEU A 6 26.72 -29.73 14.81
CA LEU A 6 27.12 -31.03 15.35
C LEU A 6 27.66 -30.92 16.79
N ALA A 7 28.51 -29.91 17.04
CA ALA A 7 28.98 -29.62 18.40
C ALA A 7 27.83 -29.22 19.34
N ALA A 8 26.84 -28.46 18.86
CA ALA A 8 25.67 -28.08 19.64
C ALA A 8 24.79 -29.30 19.99
N LEU A 9 24.52 -30.19 19.03
CA LEU A 9 23.79 -31.45 19.25
C LEU A 9 24.50 -32.35 20.27
N GLN A 10 25.81 -32.53 20.12
CA GLN A 10 26.62 -33.30 21.07
C GLN A 10 26.58 -32.69 22.48
N SER A 11 26.64 -31.36 22.59
CA SER A 11 26.56 -30.69 23.89
C SER A 11 25.18 -30.84 24.58
N LEU A 12 24.12 -31.05 23.79
CA LEU A 12 22.78 -31.37 24.28
C LEU A 12 22.59 -32.88 24.53
N GLY A 13 23.56 -33.73 24.15
CA GLY A 13 23.47 -35.19 24.26
C GLY A 13 22.54 -35.83 23.24
N LEU A 14 22.42 -35.24 22.04
CA LEU A 14 21.47 -35.63 21.01
C LEU A 14 22.18 -36.14 19.74
N SER A 15 21.55 -37.08 19.03
CA SER A 15 22.01 -37.59 17.73
C SER A 15 21.51 -36.73 16.56
N GLU A 16 22.05 -36.93 15.36
CA GLU A 16 21.70 -36.18 14.14
C GLU A 16 20.24 -36.39 13.70
N ASP A 17 19.67 -37.55 14.00
CA ASP A 17 18.30 -37.92 13.63
C ASP A 17 17.23 -37.46 14.65
N THR A 18 17.65 -36.65 15.63
CA THR A 18 16.79 -36.19 16.71
C THR A 18 15.64 -35.29 16.21
N ASP A 19 14.45 -35.47 16.80
CA ASP A 19 13.26 -34.67 16.52
C ASP A 19 13.21 -33.38 17.38
N GLY A 20 12.40 -32.40 16.94
CA GLY A 20 12.26 -31.14 17.69
C GLY A 20 11.73 -31.32 19.12
N LYS A 21 11.04 -32.43 19.42
CA LYS A 21 10.53 -32.74 20.76
C LYS A 21 11.66 -33.17 21.70
N ALA A 22 12.58 -34.01 21.24
CA ALA A 22 13.76 -34.44 21.99
C ALA A 22 14.72 -33.27 22.24
N VAL A 23 14.93 -32.36 21.28
CA VAL A 23 15.71 -31.12 21.50
C VAL A 23 15.12 -30.28 22.63
N ARG A 24 13.79 -30.06 22.63
CA ARG A 24 13.10 -29.32 23.70
C ARG A 24 13.22 -30.00 25.06
N ARG A 25 13.14 -31.33 25.10
CA ARG A 25 13.28 -32.11 26.35
C ARG A 25 14.70 -32.01 26.91
N ALA A 26 15.73 -32.10 26.06
CA ALA A 26 17.13 -31.97 26.47
C ALA A 26 17.44 -30.56 26.98
N TYR A 27 16.96 -29.53 26.29
CA TYR A 27 17.08 -28.14 26.75
C TYR A 27 16.44 -27.93 28.13
N ALA A 28 15.20 -28.41 28.33
CA ALA A 28 14.53 -28.31 29.62
C ALA A 28 15.24 -29.08 30.74
N ALA A 29 15.85 -30.23 30.42
CA ALA A 29 16.64 -31.00 31.39
C ALA A 29 17.92 -30.27 31.80
N GLN A 30 18.64 -29.67 30.85
CA GLN A 30 19.86 -28.89 31.13
C GLN A 30 19.55 -27.56 31.83
N LEU A 31 18.45 -26.90 31.48
CA LEU A 31 18.03 -25.64 32.12
C LEU A 31 17.78 -25.82 33.62
N LYS A 32 17.24 -26.96 34.05
CA LYS A 32 17.03 -27.29 35.47
C LYS A 32 18.33 -27.42 36.27
N GLN A 33 19.46 -27.61 35.60
CA GLN A 33 20.77 -27.76 36.22
C GLN A 33 21.55 -26.45 36.31
N ILE A 34 21.02 -25.35 35.74
CA ILE A 34 21.66 -24.04 35.73
C ILE A 34 20.93 -23.14 36.72
N ASP A 35 21.65 -22.62 37.70
CA ASP A 35 21.16 -21.48 38.47
C ASP A 35 21.33 -20.21 37.63
N VAL A 36 20.23 -19.67 37.13
CA VAL A 36 20.24 -18.52 36.22
C VAL A 36 20.79 -17.26 36.88
N ALA A 37 20.62 -17.10 38.20
CA ALA A 37 21.10 -15.93 38.92
C ALA A 37 22.62 -15.99 39.16
N ALA A 38 23.13 -17.18 39.44
CA ALA A 38 24.56 -17.39 39.67
C ALA A 38 25.37 -17.57 38.37
N GLU A 39 24.77 -18.13 37.32
CA GLU A 39 25.48 -18.56 36.09
C GLU A 39 24.86 -18.00 34.78
N PRO A 40 24.76 -16.66 34.60
CA PRO A 40 24.12 -16.07 33.42
C PRO A 40 24.82 -16.42 32.11
N ALA A 41 26.16 -16.55 32.11
CA ALA A 41 26.91 -16.92 30.91
C ALA A 41 26.61 -18.35 30.44
N ARG A 42 26.41 -19.29 31.38
CA ARG A 42 26.07 -20.68 31.07
C ARG A 42 24.66 -20.81 30.50
N PHE A 43 23.73 -20.02 31.02
CA PHE A 43 22.38 -19.92 30.46
C PHE A 43 22.38 -19.40 29.02
N GLN A 44 23.14 -18.34 28.73
CA GLN A 44 23.25 -17.79 27.37
C GLN A 44 23.86 -18.81 26.39
N ALA A 45 24.97 -19.46 26.79
CA ALA A 45 25.59 -20.49 25.96
C ALA A 45 24.65 -21.68 25.68
N LEU A 46 23.82 -22.08 26.64
CA LEU A 46 22.80 -23.12 26.44
C LEU A 46 21.72 -22.65 25.43
N ARG A 47 21.28 -21.39 25.55
CA ARG A 47 20.27 -20.81 24.67
C ARG A 47 20.74 -20.70 23.22
N GLU A 48 21.95 -20.21 23.00
CA GLU A 48 22.55 -20.10 21.66
C GLU A 48 22.61 -21.45 20.95
N ARG A 49 23.03 -22.50 21.67
CA ARG A 49 23.10 -23.86 21.11
C ARG A 49 21.71 -24.42 20.78
N TYR A 50 20.74 -24.17 21.65
CA TYR A 50 19.35 -24.55 21.41
C TYR A 50 18.76 -23.87 20.17
N GLU A 51 18.94 -22.55 20.04
CA GLU A 51 18.46 -21.78 18.90
C GLU A 51 19.16 -22.21 17.59
N LEU A 52 20.46 -22.48 17.64
CA LEU A 52 21.23 -23.00 16.50
C LEU A 52 20.68 -24.35 16.00
N VAL A 53 20.37 -25.27 16.91
CA VAL A 53 19.81 -26.59 16.55
C VAL A 53 18.39 -26.46 16.00
N LEU A 54 17.55 -25.59 16.56
CA LEU A 54 16.20 -25.35 16.03
C LEU A 54 16.23 -24.73 14.63
N ALA A 55 17.10 -23.76 14.39
CA ALA A 55 17.26 -23.16 13.08
C ALA A 55 17.68 -24.20 12.03
N TRP A 56 18.62 -25.08 12.40
CA TRP A 56 19.04 -26.18 11.52
C TRP A 56 17.91 -27.18 11.22
N LEU A 57 17.12 -27.58 12.23
CA LEU A 57 15.96 -28.47 12.01
C LEU A 57 14.93 -27.84 11.07
N ALA A 58 14.63 -26.54 11.24
CA ALA A 58 13.71 -25.83 10.36
C ALA A 58 14.20 -25.80 8.90
N HIS A 59 15.52 -25.60 8.69
CA HIS A 59 16.12 -25.69 7.36
C HIS A 59 16.06 -27.10 6.76
N ARG A 60 16.28 -28.15 7.57
CA ARG A 60 16.17 -29.54 7.13
C ARG A 60 14.74 -29.87 6.68
N ASP A 61 13.74 -29.46 7.46
CA ASP A 61 12.33 -29.71 7.16
C ASP A 61 11.87 -28.91 5.92
N ALA A 62 12.39 -27.70 5.71
CA ALA A 62 12.15 -26.93 4.50
C ALA A 62 12.76 -27.61 3.26
N ALA A 63 14.02 -28.05 3.36
CA ALA A 63 14.70 -28.76 2.27
C ALA A 63 14.02 -30.10 1.91
N ALA A 64 13.46 -30.80 2.89
CA ALA A 64 12.70 -32.02 2.67
C ALA A 64 11.35 -31.77 1.96
N ARG A 65 10.73 -30.59 2.17
CA ARG A 65 9.49 -30.20 1.47
C ARG A 65 9.73 -29.73 0.04
N ASP A 66 10.89 -29.12 -0.22
CA ASP A 66 11.26 -28.61 -1.54
C ASP A 66 11.93 -29.68 -2.44
N ALA A 67 12.20 -30.87 -1.90
CA ALA A 67 12.68 -31.99 -2.69
C ALA A 67 11.56 -32.47 -3.64
N PRO A 68 11.81 -32.58 -4.96
CA PRO A 68 10.84 -33.08 -5.91
C PRO A 68 10.44 -34.52 -5.54
N ASP A 69 9.13 -34.74 -5.48
CA ASP A 69 8.47 -35.98 -5.08
C ASP A 69 9.11 -37.19 -5.78
N PRO A 70 9.82 -38.09 -5.07
CA PRO A 70 10.25 -39.35 -5.65
C PRO A 70 9.00 -40.19 -5.90
N THR A 71 8.78 -40.49 -7.18
CA THR A 71 7.77 -41.42 -7.70
C THR A 71 7.52 -42.58 -6.73
N PRO A 72 6.28 -42.85 -6.29
CA PRO A 72 6.01 -43.92 -5.35
C PRO A 72 6.29 -45.27 -6.02
N ALA A 73 7.37 -45.92 -5.60
CA ALA A 73 7.61 -47.33 -5.86
C ALA A 73 6.73 -48.16 -4.92
N SER A 74 6.04 -49.12 -5.52
CA SER A 74 5.11 -50.07 -4.94
C SER A 74 5.68 -50.77 -3.68
N PRO A 75 4.87 -51.03 -2.65
CA PRO A 75 5.29 -51.81 -1.50
C PRO A 75 5.33 -53.30 -1.85
N GLU A 76 6.51 -53.90 -1.71
CA GLU A 76 6.73 -55.34 -1.76
C GLU A 76 6.64 -55.94 -0.35
N GLU A 77 6.13 -57.16 -0.33
CA GLU A 77 5.53 -57.94 0.75
C GLU A 77 6.56 -58.77 1.56
N VAL A 78 6.13 -59.31 2.71
CA VAL A 78 6.70 -60.42 3.52
C VAL A 78 7.76 -59.98 4.59
N ALA A 79 7.69 -60.29 5.90
CA ALA A 79 7.16 -61.46 6.63
C ALA A 79 6.81 -61.13 8.13
N PRO A 80 6.17 -62.07 8.87
CA PRO A 80 5.61 -61.86 10.21
C PRO A 80 6.51 -62.37 11.36
N THR A 81 6.44 -61.75 12.54
CA THR A 81 6.87 -62.33 13.84
C THR A 81 6.18 -61.56 15.01
N PRO A 82 6.07 -62.11 16.23
CA PRO A 82 4.88 -62.73 16.78
C PRO A 82 4.16 -61.91 17.87
N ALA A 83 2.95 -62.35 18.16
CA ALA A 83 1.94 -61.77 19.06
C ALA A 83 2.42 -61.39 20.48
N ALA A 84 1.97 -60.22 20.93
CA ALA A 84 1.79 -59.82 22.32
C ALA A 84 0.45 -59.06 22.44
N PRO A 85 -0.21 -59.07 23.61
CA PRO A 85 -1.64 -59.28 23.72
C PRO A 85 -2.51 -58.06 23.43
N ALA A 86 -3.70 -58.36 22.91
CA ALA A 86 -4.80 -57.45 22.67
C ALA A 86 -5.10 -56.58 23.89
N SER A 87 -4.79 -55.30 23.78
CA SER A 87 -5.49 -54.25 24.52
C SER A 87 -6.74 -53.93 23.71
N GLY A 88 -7.91 -54.09 24.33
CA GLY A 88 -9.21 -53.95 23.67
C GLY A 88 -9.41 -52.58 23.02
N PRO A 89 -10.44 -52.46 22.16
CA PRO A 89 -10.81 -51.19 21.56
C PRO A 89 -11.40 -50.31 22.67
N VAL A 90 -10.55 -49.48 23.27
CA VAL A 90 -11.03 -48.34 24.03
C VAL A 90 -11.51 -47.35 22.99
N ASP A 91 -12.83 -47.21 22.87
CA ASP A 91 -13.49 -46.04 22.28
C ASP A 91 -13.13 -44.81 23.13
N ASP A 92 -11.87 -44.38 23.06
CA ASP A 92 -11.44 -43.09 23.54
C ASP A 92 -11.93 -42.07 22.52
N ALA A 93 -13.14 -41.56 22.75
CA ALA A 93 -13.60 -40.31 22.18
C ALA A 93 -12.56 -39.23 22.55
N ALA A 94 -11.58 -39.05 21.67
CA ALA A 94 -10.37 -38.28 21.91
C ALA A 94 -10.74 -36.85 22.30
N ALA A 95 -10.53 -36.51 23.57
CA ALA A 95 -10.71 -35.14 24.05
C ALA A 95 -9.88 -34.19 23.15
N PRO A 96 -10.46 -33.06 22.71
CA PRO A 96 -9.81 -32.17 21.78
C PRO A 96 -8.48 -31.68 22.34
N SER A 97 -7.45 -31.68 21.50
CA SER A 97 -6.12 -31.22 21.87
C SER A 97 -6.18 -29.76 22.38
N ARG A 98 -5.25 -29.37 23.25
CA ARG A 98 -5.20 -27.99 23.78
C ARG A 98 -5.21 -26.94 22.66
N MET A 99 -4.41 -27.16 21.62
CA MET A 99 -4.35 -26.25 20.47
C MET A 99 -5.69 -26.14 19.74
N GLN A 100 -6.40 -27.25 19.57
CA GLN A 100 -7.73 -27.27 18.98
C GLN A 100 -8.73 -26.46 19.81
N ARG A 101 -8.68 -26.58 21.15
CA ARG A 101 -9.52 -25.75 22.03
C ARG A 101 -9.20 -24.26 21.91
N SER A 102 -7.92 -23.87 21.84
CA SER A 102 -7.52 -22.48 21.66
C SER A 102 -7.98 -21.92 20.30
N ASP A 103 -7.91 -22.72 19.24
CA ASP A 103 -8.42 -22.39 17.90
C ASP A 103 -9.95 -22.24 17.90
N ASP A 104 -10.68 -23.14 18.55
CA ASP A 104 -12.14 -23.04 18.71
C ASP A 104 -12.54 -21.77 19.49
N TYR A 105 -11.81 -21.43 20.55
CA TYR A 105 -12.01 -20.18 21.30
C TYR A 105 -11.77 -18.94 20.44
N ALA A 106 -10.65 -18.90 19.73
CA ALA A 106 -10.32 -17.78 18.83
C ALA A 106 -11.39 -17.58 17.75
N ARG A 107 -11.83 -18.68 17.11
CA ARG A 107 -12.89 -18.66 16.09
C ARG A 107 -14.20 -18.16 16.66
N ALA A 108 -14.63 -18.66 17.81
CA ALA A 108 -15.89 -18.27 18.40
C ALA A 108 -15.93 -16.77 18.78
N VAL A 109 -14.81 -16.21 19.26
CA VAL A 109 -14.71 -14.77 19.57
C VAL A 109 -14.65 -13.94 18.28
N PHE A 110 -13.93 -14.43 17.27
CA PHE A 110 -13.89 -13.80 15.94
C PHE A 110 -15.28 -13.74 15.29
N ASP A 111 -16.04 -14.84 15.31
CA ASP A 111 -17.39 -14.89 14.76
C ASP A 111 -18.33 -13.94 15.50
N ALA A 112 -18.21 -13.84 16.83
CA ALA A 112 -18.96 -12.89 17.64
C ALA A 112 -18.60 -11.42 17.31
N LEU A 113 -17.32 -11.11 17.09
CA LEU A 113 -16.89 -9.79 16.60
C LEU A 113 -17.52 -9.49 15.23
N MET A 114 -17.45 -10.42 14.28
CA MET A 114 -18.00 -10.26 12.95
C MET A 114 -19.52 -10.06 12.98
N ALA A 115 -20.23 -10.80 13.85
CA ALA A 115 -21.67 -10.62 14.05
C ALA A 115 -22.02 -9.23 14.60
N ARG A 116 -21.25 -8.69 15.56
CA ARG A 116 -21.44 -7.34 16.10
C ARG A 116 -21.21 -6.26 15.03
N LEU A 117 -20.14 -6.39 14.25
CA LEU A 117 -19.84 -5.45 13.16
C LEU A 117 -20.92 -5.50 12.06
N ALA A 118 -21.45 -6.68 11.75
CA ALA A 118 -22.53 -6.84 10.78
C ALA A 118 -23.87 -6.25 11.29
N ALA A 119 -24.19 -6.41 12.57
CA ALA A 119 -25.41 -5.86 13.17
C ALA A 119 -25.45 -4.32 13.12
N ALA A 120 -24.29 -3.65 13.18
CA ALA A 120 -24.17 -2.21 12.99
C ALA A 120 -24.33 -1.77 11.51
N GLY A 121 -24.23 -2.70 10.56
CA GLY A 121 -24.25 -2.43 9.12
C GLY A 121 -22.99 -1.73 8.63
N THR A 122 -22.88 -0.43 8.87
CA THR A 122 -21.69 0.38 8.57
C THR A 122 -21.19 1.05 9.84
N PRO A 123 -20.44 0.31 10.69
CA PRO A 123 -20.02 0.82 11.98
C PRO A 123 -19.15 2.06 11.80
N ASP A 124 -19.35 3.06 12.66
CA ASP A 124 -18.40 4.17 12.74
C ASP A 124 -17.07 3.71 13.39
N ARG A 125 -16.10 4.62 13.51
CA ARG A 125 -14.78 4.27 14.09
C ARG A 125 -14.86 3.96 15.59
N HIS A 126 -15.77 4.60 16.32
CA HIS A 126 -15.95 4.39 17.75
C HIS A 126 -16.68 3.08 18.02
N GLU A 127 -17.71 2.76 17.25
CA GLU A 127 -18.42 1.48 17.30
C GLU A 127 -17.50 0.31 16.93
N ALA A 128 -16.71 0.46 15.86
CA ALA A 128 -15.70 -0.53 15.49
C ALA A 128 -14.67 -0.73 16.60
N ARG A 129 -14.24 0.37 17.25
CA ARG A 129 -13.33 0.30 18.39
C ARG A 129 -13.95 -0.43 19.58
N ALA A 130 -15.16 -0.06 19.98
CA ALA A 130 -15.88 -0.68 21.08
C ALA A 130 -16.14 -2.18 20.83
N ALA A 131 -16.45 -2.56 19.60
CA ALA A 131 -16.63 -3.97 19.22
C ALA A 131 -15.33 -4.78 19.36
N LEU A 132 -14.19 -4.18 18.98
CA LEU A 132 -12.87 -4.79 19.16
C LEU A 132 -12.51 -4.90 20.65
N ASP A 133 -12.66 -3.83 21.42
CA ASP A 133 -12.37 -3.84 22.86
C ASP A 133 -13.23 -4.90 23.59
N ALA A 134 -14.53 -4.97 23.30
CA ALA A 134 -15.42 -5.98 23.85
C ALA A 134 -15.02 -7.42 23.46
N ALA A 135 -14.46 -7.63 22.27
CA ALA A 135 -13.92 -8.93 21.88
C ALA A 135 -12.63 -9.26 22.65
N LEU A 136 -11.77 -8.28 22.91
CA LEU A 136 -10.54 -8.44 23.67
C LEU A 136 -10.79 -8.68 25.18
N GLU A 137 -11.95 -8.32 25.69
CA GLU A 137 -12.40 -8.59 27.06
C GLU A 137 -13.07 -9.98 27.22
N ASP A 138 -13.26 -10.74 26.14
CA ASP A 138 -13.87 -12.07 26.21
C ASP A 138 -13.00 -13.03 27.04
N PRO A 139 -13.55 -13.71 28.08
CA PRO A 139 -12.79 -14.63 28.94
C PRO A 139 -12.07 -15.75 28.19
N ARG A 140 -12.55 -16.13 27.00
CA ARG A 140 -11.91 -17.15 26.16
C ARG A 140 -10.55 -16.73 25.65
N LEU A 141 -10.28 -15.42 25.56
CA LEU A 141 -8.99 -14.87 25.16
C LEU A 141 -7.99 -14.70 26.32
N LEU A 142 -8.31 -15.21 27.52
CA LEU A 142 -7.32 -15.39 28.59
C LEU A 142 -6.29 -16.48 28.24
N ASP A 143 -6.65 -17.44 27.37
CA ASP A 143 -5.68 -18.36 26.77
C ASP A 143 -4.81 -17.63 25.75
N VAL A 144 -3.49 -17.64 25.98
CA VAL A 144 -2.51 -16.87 25.18
C VAL A 144 -2.48 -17.33 23.72
N ASP A 145 -2.66 -18.62 23.47
CA ASP A 145 -2.69 -19.15 22.10
C ASP A 145 -3.97 -18.72 21.39
N ALA A 146 -5.11 -18.74 22.10
CA ALA A 146 -6.39 -18.25 21.57
C ALA A 146 -6.34 -16.74 21.24
N ARG A 147 -5.74 -15.93 22.13
CA ARG A 147 -5.50 -14.49 21.89
C ARG A 147 -4.69 -14.26 20.62
N PHE A 148 -3.58 -14.99 20.47
CA PHE A 148 -2.72 -14.91 19.28
C PHE A 148 -3.47 -15.32 18.00
N LEU A 149 -4.20 -16.44 18.03
CA LEU A 149 -4.96 -16.92 16.88
C LEU A 149 -6.10 -15.97 16.49
N PHE A 150 -6.76 -15.34 17.48
CA PHE A 150 -7.77 -14.32 17.24
C PHE A 150 -7.18 -13.10 16.52
N GLU A 151 -6.05 -12.57 17.01
CA GLU A 151 -5.35 -11.45 16.39
C GLU A 151 -4.88 -11.78 14.97
N LEU A 152 -4.34 -12.98 14.76
CA LEU A 152 -3.99 -13.49 13.42
C LEU A 152 -5.21 -13.55 12.50
N GLY A 153 -6.37 -13.97 13.02
CA GLY A 153 -7.64 -13.99 12.30
C GLY A 153 -8.06 -12.61 11.83
N VAL A 154 -8.01 -11.60 12.71
CA VAL A 154 -8.33 -10.20 12.37
C VAL A 154 -7.34 -9.62 11.37
N ALA A 155 -6.04 -9.82 11.58
CA ALA A 155 -5.01 -9.36 10.65
C ALA A 155 -5.18 -9.99 9.26
N SER A 156 -5.46 -11.30 9.19
CA SER A 156 -5.70 -12.00 7.93
C SER A 156 -6.98 -11.54 7.24
N TRP A 157 -8.04 -11.27 8.01
CA TRP A 157 -9.29 -10.72 7.47
C TRP A 157 -9.11 -9.33 6.85
N LEU A 158 -8.33 -8.44 7.47
CA LEU A 158 -7.99 -7.12 6.92
C LEU A 158 -7.04 -7.22 5.73
N ALA A 159 -6.04 -8.10 5.80
CA ALA A 159 -5.03 -8.27 4.75
C ALA A 159 -5.58 -8.93 3.47
N ASN A 160 -6.72 -9.63 3.55
CA ASN A 160 -7.39 -10.26 2.40
C ASN A 160 -8.18 -9.29 1.50
N GLY A 161 -7.87 -7.99 1.61
CA GLY A 161 -8.41 -6.94 0.76
C GLY A 161 -9.71 -6.32 1.27
N TRP A 162 -10.03 -5.16 0.72
CA TRP A 162 -11.12 -4.31 1.18
C TRP A 162 -12.50 -4.96 1.07
N ARG A 163 -13.27 -4.79 2.15
CA ARG A 163 -14.72 -4.97 2.22
C ARG A 163 -15.38 -3.70 2.78
N PRO A 164 -16.67 -3.46 2.51
CA PRO A 164 -17.39 -2.37 3.13
C PRO A 164 -17.24 -2.38 4.67
N GLY A 165 -16.82 -1.24 5.24
CA GLY A 165 -16.58 -1.10 6.68
C GLY A 165 -15.12 -1.31 7.10
N HIS A 166 -14.26 -1.94 6.29
CA HIS A 166 -12.84 -2.11 6.61
C HIS A 166 -12.13 -0.79 6.89
N GLU A 167 -12.48 0.29 6.18
CA GLU A 167 -11.91 1.62 6.40
C GLU A 167 -12.22 2.23 7.77
N LYS A 168 -13.24 1.69 8.44
CA LYS A 168 -13.66 2.07 9.78
C LYS A 168 -13.01 1.19 10.84
N VAL A 169 -12.71 -0.07 10.52
CA VAL A 169 -12.15 -1.05 11.46
C VAL A 169 -10.62 -1.03 11.49
N PHE A 170 -9.94 -0.76 10.36
CA PHE A 170 -8.48 -0.86 10.28
C PHE A 170 -7.74 0.00 11.32
N ALA A 171 -8.03 1.31 11.39
CA ALA A 171 -7.36 2.20 12.34
C ALA A 171 -7.67 1.85 13.82
N PRO A 172 -8.93 1.56 14.20
CA PRO A 172 -9.23 1.00 15.52
C PRO A 172 -8.48 -0.30 15.86
N ALA A 173 -8.36 -1.23 14.92
CA ALA A 173 -7.62 -2.48 15.09
C ALA A 173 -6.15 -2.22 15.38
N VAL A 174 -5.50 -1.35 14.59
CA VAL A 174 -4.10 -0.94 14.82
C VAL A 174 -3.87 -0.48 16.26
N GLY A 175 -4.78 0.33 16.81
CA GLY A 175 -4.69 0.78 18.20
C GLY A 175 -5.14 -0.27 19.24
N ALA A 176 -5.98 -1.24 18.89
CA ALA A 176 -6.52 -2.22 19.85
C ALA A 176 -5.49 -3.32 20.13
N PHE A 177 -4.79 -3.75 19.08
CA PHE A 177 -3.73 -4.74 19.14
C PHE A 177 -2.34 -4.14 19.35
N ARG A 178 -2.24 -2.81 19.45
CA ARG A 178 -0.97 -2.09 19.65
C ARG A 178 0.09 -2.42 18.59
N TRP A 179 -0.36 -2.58 17.35
CA TRP A 179 0.48 -2.98 16.22
C TRP A 179 1.56 -1.95 15.89
N ARG A 180 1.37 -0.69 16.26
CA ARG A 180 2.37 0.38 16.07
C ARG A 180 3.50 0.29 17.07
N GLU A 181 3.18 -0.05 18.31
CA GLU A 181 4.12 -0.10 19.42
C GLU A 181 4.95 -1.38 19.40
N GLU A 182 4.39 -2.47 18.87
CA GLU A 182 4.96 -3.82 18.96
C GLU A 182 5.21 -4.43 17.58
N ALA A 183 6.13 -3.87 16.77
CA ALA A 183 6.43 -4.40 15.43
C ALA A 183 6.82 -5.90 15.41
N ALA A 184 7.37 -6.41 16.52
CA ALA A 184 7.68 -7.83 16.70
C ALA A 184 6.41 -8.71 16.76
N SER A 185 5.26 -8.19 17.22
CA SER A 185 4.00 -8.92 17.24
C SER A 185 3.49 -9.17 15.82
N LEU A 186 3.51 -8.16 14.95
CA LEU A 186 3.15 -8.29 13.54
C LEU A 186 4.02 -9.31 12.81
N SER A 187 5.33 -9.34 13.08
CA SER A 187 6.25 -10.31 12.47
C SER A 187 5.86 -11.77 12.77
N ARG A 188 5.26 -12.03 13.95
CA ARG A 188 4.76 -13.37 14.33
C ARG A 188 3.48 -13.76 13.60
N LEU A 189 2.73 -12.81 13.06
CA LEU A 189 1.51 -13.07 12.28
C LEU A 189 1.80 -13.48 10.83
N GLY A 190 3.08 -13.67 10.47
CA GLY A 190 3.52 -14.12 9.15
C GLY A 190 3.16 -13.13 8.04
N ARG A 191 2.69 -13.65 6.91
CA ARG A 191 2.40 -12.84 5.70
C ARG A 191 1.36 -11.74 5.97
N SER A 192 0.29 -12.05 6.71
CA SER A 192 -0.75 -11.07 7.05
C SER A 192 -0.14 -9.92 7.86
N GLY A 193 0.71 -10.24 8.83
CA GLY A 193 1.41 -9.24 9.64
C GLY A 193 2.29 -8.29 8.82
N VAL A 194 3.04 -8.81 7.85
CA VAL A 194 3.87 -7.98 6.95
C VAL A 194 3.01 -7.01 6.12
N ILE A 195 1.87 -7.47 5.60
CA ILE A 195 0.94 -6.60 4.84
C ILE A 195 0.38 -5.50 5.75
N ILE A 196 -0.02 -5.84 6.97
CA ILE A 196 -0.52 -4.88 7.96
C ILE A 196 0.56 -3.87 8.35
N ASP A 197 1.79 -4.31 8.59
CA ASP A 197 2.92 -3.43 8.91
C ASP A 197 3.17 -2.40 7.80
N HIS A 198 3.28 -2.84 6.55
CA HIS A 198 3.41 -1.93 5.40
C HIS A 198 2.22 -0.98 5.29
N ALA A 199 0.98 -1.46 5.51
CA ALA A 199 -0.19 -0.61 5.51
C ALA A 199 -0.20 0.44 6.64
N ILE A 200 0.34 0.13 7.82
CA ILE A 200 0.51 1.09 8.92
C ILE A 200 1.54 2.16 8.55
N GLN A 201 2.70 1.75 8.01
CA GLN A 201 3.74 2.68 7.55
C GLN A 201 3.22 3.61 6.44
N GLU A 202 2.44 3.08 5.50
CA GLU A 202 1.80 3.86 4.44
C GLU A 202 0.73 4.82 4.98
N LEU A 203 -0.06 4.39 5.98
CA LEU A 203 -1.01 5.26 6.68
C LEU A 203 -0.28 6.42 7.38
N ASP A 204 0.86 6.16 8.01
CA ASP A 204 1.69 7.20 8.64
C ASP A 204 2.28 8.17 7.62
N ALA A 205 2.78 7.63 6.52
CA ALA A 205 3.24 8.45 5.40
C ALA A 205 2.10 9.33 4.86
N TYR A 206 0.89 8.78 4.72
CA TYR A 206 -0.29 9.53 4.32
C TYR A 206 -0.64 10.63 5.34
N ASP A 207 -0.66 10.31 6.63
CA ASP A 207 -1.02 11.26 7.70
C ASP A 207 0.03 12.37 7.89
N SER A 208 1.29 12.11 7.54
CA SER A 208 2.36 13.12 7.53
C SER A 208 2.24 14.13 6.38
N LEU A 209 1.42 13.87 5.36
CA LEU A 209 1.24 14.80 4.25
C LEU A 209 0.59 16.11 4.71
N PRO A 210 0.93 17.25 4.07
CA PRO A 210 0.24 18.52 4.30
C PRO A 210 -1.28 18.37 4.18
N GLU A 211 -2.03 19.02 5.07
CA GLU A 211 -3.49 18.90 5.14
C GLU A 211 -4.18 19.16 3.80
N ALA A 212 -3.77 20.23 3.10
CA ALA A 212 -4.29 20.55 1.78
C ALA A 212 -4.07 19.44 0.74
N THR A 213 -3.03 18.61 0.89
CA THR A 213 -2.78 17.44 0.03
C THR A 213 -3.67 16.27 0.45
N ARG A 214 -3.80 16.00 1.76
CA ARG A 214 -4.68 14.95 2.28
C ARG A 214 -6.14 15.18 1.89
N GLU A 215 -6.62 16.41 2.00
CA GLU A 215 -7.98 16.80 1.57
C GLU A 215 -8.22 16.52 0.08
N ARG A 216 -7.24 16.82 -0.77
CA ARG A 216 -7.30 16.54 -2.22
C ARG A 216 -7.36 15.05 -2.54
N LEU A 217 -6.73 14.20 -1.73
CA LEU A 217 -6.72 12.73 -1.91
C LEU A 217 -7.92 12.04 -1.26
N ARG A 218 -8.51 12.64 -0.21
CA ARG A 218 -9.60 12.04 0.58
C ARG A 218 -10.82 11.66 -0.27
N GLU A 219 -11.22 12.55 -1.17
CA GLU A 219 -12.41 12.34 -2.00
C GLU A 219 -12.19 11.26 -3.07
N PRO A 220 -11.09 11.26 -3.86
CA PRO A 220 -10.75 10.13 -4.73
C PRO A 220 -10.69 8.78 -4.00
N ILE A 221 -10.04 8.71 -2.84
CA ILE A 221 -9.95 7.47 -2.04
C ILE A 221 -11.34 7.01 -1.59
N ARG A 222 -12.20 7.94 -1.16
CA ARG A 222 -13.59 7.61 -0.80
C ARG A 222 -14.38 7.08 -2.00
N GLN A 223 -14.23 7.70 -3.16
CA GLN A 223 -14.95 7.31 -4.37
C GLN A 223 -14.50 5.93 -4.90
N LEU A 224 -13.23 5.55 -4.74
CA LEU A 224 -12.74 4.21 -5.11
C LEU A 224 -13.44 3.07 -4.34
N ARG A 225 -14.15 3.36 -3.25
CA ARG A 225 -14.96 2.38 -2.52
C ARG A 225 -16.29 2.07 -3.20
N SER A 226 -16.84 3.03 -3.96
CA SER A 226 -18.11 2.81 -4.67
C SER A 226 -17.85 2.19 -6.05
N PRO A 227 -18.64 1.18 -6.47
CA PRO A 227 -18.60 0.68 -7.83
C PRO A 227 -19.25 1.63 -8.84
N ASP A 228 -19.91 2.71 -8.38
CA ASP A 228 -20.65 3.61 -9.24
C ASP A 228 -19.73 4.48 -10.10
N LYS A 229 -20.19 4.76 -11.32
CA LYS A 229 -19.45 5.63 -12.24
C LYS A 229 -19.53 7.09 -11.78
N PRO A 230 -18.38 7.74 -11.45
CA PRO A 230 -18.39 9.16 -11.16
C PRO A 230 -18.73 9.96 -12.42
N GLY A 231 -19.36 11.13 -12.24
CA GLY A 231 -19.64 12.04 -13.36
C GLY A 231 -18.36 12.41 -14.13
N VAL A 232 -18.47 12.57 -15.45
CA VAL A 232 -17.34 12.73 -16.40
C VAL A 232 -16.28 13.73 -15.92
N ARG A 233 -16.68 14.93 -15.49
CA ARG A 233 -15.76 15.97 -15.00
C ARG A 233 -15.06 15.56 -13.70
N ARG A 234 -15.79 14.86 -12.82
CA ARG A 234 -15.27 14.38 -11.53
C ARG A 234 -14.26 13.27 -11.78
N LEU A 235 -14.59 12.30 -12.64
CA LEU A 235 -13.71 11.20 -13.08
C LEU A 235 -12.38 11.72 -13.65
N ALA A 236 -12.45 12.66 -14.61
CA ALA A 236 -11.26 13.21 -15.26
C ALA A 236 -10.33 13.94 -14.28
N LYS A 237 -10.89 14.55 -13.23
CA LYS A 237 -10.12 15.23 -12.17
C LYS A 237 -9.58 14.26 -11.11
N SER A 238 -10.36 13.24 -10.73
CA SER A 238 -10.02 12.31 -9.65
C SER A 238 -9.09 11.20 -10.08
N LEU A 239 -9.13 10.74 -11.34
CA LEU A 239 -8.34 9.61 -11.81
C LEU A 239 -6.82 9.78 -11.59
N PRO A 240 -6.17 10.90 -11.99
CA PRO A 240 -4.71 11.04 -11.79
C PRO A 240 -4.31 11.03 -10.30
N LEU A 241 -5.16 11.60 -9.43
CA LEU A 241 -4.96 11.62 -7.99
C LEU A 241 -5.15 10.22 -7.37
N ALA A 242 -6.17 9.50 -7.82
CA ALA A 242 -6.45 8.13 -7.39
C ALA A 242 -5.30 7.19 -7.80
N GLU A 243 -4.80 7.30 -9.03
CA GLU A 243 -3.65 6.51 -9.47
C GLU A 243 -2.38 6.83 -8.70
N GLN A 244 -2.14 8.13 -8.42
CA GLN A 244 -1.02 8.53 -7.59
C GLN A 244 -1.14 7.94 -6.19
N ALA A 245 -2.34 7.96 -5.59
CA ALA A 245 -2.57 7.38 -4.27
C ALA A 245 -2.32 5.86 -4.27
N VAL A 246 -2.86 5.12 -5.26
CA VAL A 246 -2.67 3.67 -5.39
C VAL A 246 -1.20 3.29 -5.59
N ARG A 247 -0.45 4.08 -6.36
CA ARG A 247 1.00 3.86 -6.55
C ARG A 247 1.81 4.12 -5.28
N ASN A 248 1.42 5.13 -4.49
CA ASN A 248 2.17 5.55 -3.31
C ASN A 248 1.82 4.76 -2.05
N PHE A 249 0.58 4.25 -1.96
CA PHE A 249 0.05 3.58 -0.77
C PHE A 249 -0.69 2.27 -1.12
N PRO A 250 -0.01 1.32 -1.80
CA PRO A 250 -0.66 0.12 -2.30
C PRO A 250 -1.25 -0.79 -1.21
N HIS A 251 -0.56 -1.00 -0.08
CA HIS A 251 -0.99 -1.93 0.97
C HIS A 251 -2.11 -1.32 1.81
N TRP A 252 -1.99 -0.06 2.21
CA TRP A 252 -3.02 0.64 2.95
C TRP A 252 -4.31 0.75 2.13
N LEU A 253 -4.20 1.17 0.87
CA LEU A 253 -5.39 1.28 0.01
C LEU A 253 -5.99 -0.07 -0.34
N HIS A 254 -5.21 -1.15 -0.39
CA HIS A 254 -5.76 -2.50 -0.53
C HIS A 254 -6.71 -2.88 0.61
N ILE A 255 -6.46 -2.37 1.82
CA ILE A 255 -7.30 -2.63 3.01
C ILE A 255 -8.49 -1.67 3.09
N VAL A 256 -8.30 -0.37 2.80
CA VAL A 256 -9.34 0.66 3.04
C VAL A 256 -10.15 1.07 1.82
N THR A 257 -9.83 0.56 0.63
CA THR A 257 -10.61 0.78 -0.60
C THR A 257 -10.46 -0.38 -1.59
N ASN A 258 -11.31 -0.44 -2.61
CA ASN A 258 -11.15 -1.41 -3.67
C ASN A 258 -10.21 -0.87 -4.78
N PRO A 259 -8.93 -1.31 -4.87
CA PRO A 259 -8.02 -0.82 -5.90
C PRO A 259 -8.44 -1.25 -7.31
N SER A 260 -9.17 -2.36 -7.48
CA SER A 260 -9.62 -2.84 -8.80
C SER A 260 -10.57 -1.85 -9.50
N ASN A 261 -11.23 -0.97 -8.75
CA ASN A 261 -12.04 0.09 -9.33
C ASN A 261 -11.22 1.09 -10.16
N ILE A 262 -9.90 1.18 -9.95
CA ILE A 262 -9.04 2.04 -10.76
C ILE A 262 -9.03 1.62 -12.23
N GLU A 263 -9.08 0.31 -12.52
CA GLU A 263 -9.08 -0.22 -13.88
C GLU A 263 -10.39 0.13 -14.59
N ARG A 264 -11.51 0.02 -13.88
CA ARG A 264 -12.82 0.46 -14.37
C ARG A 264 -12.84 1.95 -14.66
N TRP A 265 -12.24 2.76 -13.77
CA TRP A 265 -12.13 4.19 -13.97
C TRP A 265 -11.29 4.55 -15.19
N ARG A 266 -10.17 3.85 -15.43
CA ARG A 266 -9.36 4.00 -16.65
C ARG A 266 -10.18 3.67 -17.90
N ALA A 267 -10.91 2.56 -17.89
CA ALA A 267 -11.77 2.17 -19.01
C ALA A 267 -12.87 3.22 -19.28
N TRP A 268 -13.50 3.75 -18.23
CA TRP A 268 -14.49 4.81 -18.37
C TRP A 268 -13.91 6.11 -18.88
N GLU A 269 -12.70 6.48 -18.47
CA GLU A 269 -12.01 7.68 -18.91
C GLU A 269 -11.62 7.58 -20.39
N ALA A 270 -11.08 6.43 -20.81
CA ALA A 270 -10.76 6.10 -22.20
C ALA A 270 -12.00 6.18 -23.11
N ALA A 271 -13.17 5.80 -22.60
CA ALA A 271 -14.43 5.89 -23.34
C ALA A 271 -14.99 7.33 -23.47
N ILE A 272 -14.41 8.34 -22.80
CA ILE A 272 -14.86 9.74 -22.93
C ILE A 272 -14.37 10.30 -24.29
N PRO A 273 -15.28 10.74 -25.19
CA PRO A 273 -14.90 11.38 -26.43
C PRO A 273 -14.00 12.60 -26.20
N GLY A 274 -12.98 12.80 -27.05
CA GLY A 274 -11.99 13.88 -26.89
C GLY A 274 -12.62 15.27 -26.71
N TRP A 275 -13.68 15.59 -27.44
CA TRP A 275 -14.40 16.87 -27.31
C TRP A 275 -14.98 17.10 -25.91
N ARG A 276 -15.45 16.04 -25.21
CA ARG A 276 -15.94 16.13 -23.82
C ARG A 276 -14.80 16.32 -22.83
N ARG A 277 -13.61 15.82 -23.12
CA ARG A 277 -12.41 16.06 -22.30
C ARG A 277 -12.09 17.55 -22.30
N PHE A 278 -12.05 18.19 -23.47
CA PHE A 278 -11.82 19.64 -23.58
C PHE A 278 -12.83 20.46 -22.77
N VAL A 279 -14.12 20.11 -22.81
CA VAL A 279 -15.15 20.83 -22.03
C VAL A 279 -15.02 20.58 -20.52
N ALA A 280 -14.66 19.36 -20.10
CA ALA A 280 -14.48 19.04 -18.68
C ALA A 280 -13.27 19.77 -18.06
N PHE A 281 -12.21 19.97 -18.84
CA PHE A 281 -11.00 20.70 -18.45
C PHE A 281 -11.05 22.20 -18.73
N ALA A 282 -12.07 22.69 -19.44
CA ALA A 282 -12.24 24.12 -19.63
C ALA A 282 -12.26 24.79 -18.25
N PRO A 283 -11.35 25.75 -17.98
CA PRO A 283 -11.35 26.48 -16.72
C PRO A 283 -12.77 27.03 -16.56
N ALA A 284 -13.38 26.82 -15.40
CA ALA A 284 -14.67 27.42 -15.11
C ALA A 284 -14.49 28.90 -15.38
N ARG A 285 -15.18 29.41 -16.43
CA ARG A 285 -15.11 30.83 -16.79
C ARG A 285 -15.25 31.58 -15.47
N PRO A 286 -14.23 32.36 -15.05
CA PRO A 286 -14.28 33.02 -13.77
C PRO A 286 -15.62 33.73 -13.73
N LYS A 287 -16.49 33.37 -12.77
CA LYS A 287 -17.78 34.02 -12.57
C LYS A 287 -17.43 35.50 -12.57
N ALA A 288 -17.85 36.22 -13.62
CA ALA A 288 -17.46 37.59 -13.82
C ALA A 288 -17.71 38.30 -12.51
N ARG A 289 -16.64 38.74 -11.85
CA ARG A 289 -16.74 39.54 -10.64
C ARG A 289 -17.73 40.64 -11.01
N PRO A 290 -18.87 40.80 -10.31
CA PRO A 290 -19.85 41.81 -10.68
C PRO A 290 -19.08 43.11 -10.80
N VAL A 291 -18.94 43.58 -12.04
CA VAL A 291 -18.23 44.81 -12.32
C VAL A 291 -19.01 45.86 -11.55
N PRO A 292 -18.38 46.60 -10.62
CA PRO A 292 -19.06 47.71 -9.97
C PRO A 292 -19.59 48.59 -11.10
N THR A 293 -20.90 48.80 -11.11
CA THR A 293 -21.62 49.64 -12.06
C THR A 293 -21.17 51.09 -11.90
N GLY A 294 -19.97 51.39 -12.36
CA GLY A 294 -19.46 52.72 -12.60
C GLY A 294 -19.68 53.00 -14.08
N ASN A 295 -20.57 53.94 -14.36
CA ASN A 295 -20.90 54.44 -15.68
C ASN A 295 -19.64 54.76 -16.49
N ALA A 296 -19.26 53.89 -17.41
CA ALA A 296 -18.32 54.20 -18.46
C ALA A 296 -18.81 53.53 -19.74
N ALA A 297 -19.35 54.35 -20.63
CA ALA A 297 -19.71 54.01 -21.98
C ALA A 297 -18.52 53.33 -22.69
N SER A 298 -18.61 52.03 -22.90
CA SER A 298 -17.68 51.30 -23.76
C SER A 298 -18.49 50.39 -24.67
N ALA A 299 -18.48 50.77 -25.94
CA ALA A 299 -19.26 50.21 -27.02
C ALA A 299 -18.83 48.77 -27.36
N SER A 300 -19.39 47.78 -26.69
CA SER A 300 -19.48 46.42 -27.26
C SER A 300 -20.70 46.36 -28.16
N ASN A 301 -20.57 46.86 -29.38
CA ASN A 301 -21.65 46.84 -30.37
C ASN A 301 -21.85 45.38 -30.86
N PRO A 302 -22.98 44.72 -30.54
CA PRO A 302 -23.21 43.31 -30.86
C PRO A 302 -23.13 43.00 -32.36
N TRP A 303 -23.26 44.03 -33.21
CA TRP A 303 -23.09 43.92 -34.66
C TRP A 303 -21.70 43.46 -35.12
N VAL A 304 -20.64 43.74 -34.36
CA VAL A 304 -19.28 43.31 -34.73
C VAL A 304 -19.14 41.78 -34.65
N VAL A 305 -19.78 41.15 -33.66
CA VAL A 305 -19.75 39.67 -33.52
C VAL A 305 -20.56 39.00 -34.63
N VAL A 306 -21.70 39.59 -35.02
CA VAL A 306 -22.52 39.10 -36.14
C VAL A 306 -21.76 39.23 -37.47
N MET A 307 -21.09 40.35 -37.71
CA MET A 307 -20.29 40.55 -38.94
C MET A 307 -19.09 39.60 -39.03
N CYS A 308 -18.42 39.30 -37.91
CA CYS A 308 -17.36 38.28 -37.91
C CYS A 308 -17.90 36.88 -38.22
N LEU A 309 -19.07 36.51 -37.70
CA LEU A 309 -19.70 35.20 -37.97
C LEU A 309 -20.14 35.06 -39.43
N VAL A 310 -20.73 36.11 -40.01
CA VAL A 310 -21.13 36.14 -41.43
C VAL A 310 -19.88 36.13 -42.34
N GLY A 311 -18.82 36.85 -41.98
CA GLY A 311 -17.55 36.83 -42.70
C GLY A 311 -16.89 35.44 -42.72
N MET A 312 -16.91 34.73 -41.58
CA MET A 312 -16.35 33.37 -41.50
C MET A 312 -17.20 32.34 -42.26
N MET A 313 -18.54 32.44 -42.26
CA MET A 313 -19.39 31.58 -43.11
C MET A 313 -19.18 31.88 -44.60
N GLY A 314 -18.95 33.14 -44.98
CA GLY A 314 -18.61 33.53 -46.34
C GLY A 314 -17.31 32.88 -46.83
N LEU A 315 -16.23 32.96 -46.04
CA LEU A 315 -14.93 32.37 -46.37
C LEU A 315 -14.95 30.84 -46.44
N ALA A 316 -15.71 30.18 -45.56
CA ALA A 316 -15.89 28.73 -45.62
C ALA A 316 -16.61 28.31 -46.92
N SER A 317 -17.63 29.07 -47.34
CA SER A 317 -18.38 28.79 -48.56
C SER A 317 -17.58 28.98 -49.87
N THR A 318 -16.58 29.87 -49.87
CA THR A 318 -15.70 30.05 -51.04
C THR A 318 -14.64 28.97 -51.14
N LEU A 319 -14.15 28.44 -50.02
CA LEU A 319 -13.16 27.35 -50.01
C LEU A 319 -13.80 25.99 -50.36
N SER A 320 -15.07 25.77 -50.01
CA SER A 320 -15.80 24.56 -50.41
C SER A 320 -16.09 24.44 -51.91
N ARG A 321 -15.97 25.53 -52.68
CA ARG A 321 -16.16 25.50 -54.16
C ARG A 321 -14.91 25.04 -54.93
N LEU A 322 -13.74 24.96 -54.28
CA LEU A 322 -12.48 24.58 -54.91
C LEU A 322 -12.14 23.09 -54.77
N SER A 323 -12.96 22.30 -54.07
CA SER A 323 -12.63 20.90 -53.73
C SER A 323 -13.69 19.87 -54.15
N THR A 324 -14.43 20.12 -55.22
CA THR A 324 -15.33 19.11 -55.81
C THR A 324 -14.61 18.40 -56.98
N PRO A 325 -14.17 17.14 -56.82
CA PRO A 325 -13.70 16.34 -57.95
C PRO A 325 -14.88 15.98 -58.88
N PRO A 326 -14.65 15.83 -60.20
CA PRO A 326 -15.69 15.50 -61.16
C PRO A 326 -16.19 14.06 -60.99
N ALA A 327 -17.51 13.90 -60.95
CA ALA A 327 -18.18 12.60 -60.95
C ALA A 327 -18.09 11.93 -62.34
N PRO A 328 -17.93 10.59 -62.42
CA PRO A 328 -17.95 9.86 -63.68
C PRO A 328 -19.37 9.71 -64.27
N ALA A 329 -19.40 9.62 -65.60
CA ALA A 329 -20.58 9.61 -66.48
C ALA A 329 -21.52 8.39 -66.30
N PRO A 330 -22.81 8.51 -66.71
CA PRO A 330 -23.83 7.48 -66.51
C PRO A 330 -23.83 6.41 -67.61
N ALA A 331 -24.13 5.16 -67.23
CA ALA A 331 -24.46 4.07 -68.14
C ALA A 331 -26.00 3.90 -68.27
N PRO A 332 -26.49 3.34 -69.40
CA PRO A 332 -27.85 3.56 -69.86
C PRO A 332 -28.90 2.58 -69.33
N HIS A 333 -30.15 3.01 -69.50
CA HIS A 333 -31.41 2.40 -69.11
C HIS A 333 -31.61 0.95 -69.56
N GLY A 334 -32.17 0.14 -68.66
CA GLY A 334 -32.86 -1.12 -68.93
C GLY A 334 -34.24 -1.10 -68.27
N THR A 335 -35.25 -1.44 -69.04
CA THR A 335 -36.68 -1.11 -68.88
C THR A 335 -37.47 -2.31 -68.30
N LEU A 336 -38.30 -2.02 -67.29
CA LEU A 336 -39.59 -2.63 -66.85
C LEU A 336 -39.74 -4.15 -66.58
N ALA A 337 -40.24 -4.48 -65.38
CA ALA A 337 -41.47 -5.27 -65.19
C ALA A 337 -42.06 -5.11 -63.77
N PRO A 338 -43.39 -5.24 -63.55
CA PRO A 338 -44.09 -4.73 -62.36
C PRO A 338 -44.68 -5.81 -61.42
N LEU A 339 -44.69 -5.50 -60.10
CA LEU A 339 -45.65 -5.91 -59.03
C LEU A 339 -45.81 -7.44 -58.73
N PRO A 340 -46.14 -7.88 -57.48
CA PRO A 340 -47.26 -7.35 -56.71
C PRO A 340 -47.04 -7.18 -55.19
N ARG A 341 -48.13 -6.65 -54.63
CA ARG A 341 -48.38 -6.11 -53.30
C ARG A 341 -48.99 -7.17 -52.37
N ALA A 342 -48.84 -6.91 -51.06
CA ALA A 342 -49.64 -7.40 -49.91
C ALA A 342 -49.13 -8.66 -49.19
N PRO A 343 -49.56 -8.94 -47.92
CA PRO A 343 -50.16 -8.07 -46.91
C PRO A 343 -49.45 -8.13 -45.52
N SER A 344 -49.81 -7.15 -44.70
CA SER A 344 -49.67 -7.09 -43.23
C SER A 344 -50.49 -8.16 -42.49
N ALA A 345 -49.90 -8.79 -41.45
CA ALA A 345 -50.58 -9.44 -40.32
C ALA A 345 -49.53 -9.75 -39.19
N PRO A 346 -49.92 -10.22 -37.98
CA PRO A 346 -50.20 -9.38 -36.81
C PRO A 346 -49.32 -9.70 -35.58
N ALA A 347 -49.56 -8.95 -34.51
CA ALA A 347 -48.98 -9.11 -33.18
C ALA A 347 -49.02 -10.56 -32.67
N ALA A 348 -47.87 -11.06 -32.21
CA ALA A 348 -47.73 -12.32 -31.51
C ALA A 348 -47.65 -12.07 -30.00
N SER A 349 -48.64 -12.64 -29.31
CA SER A 349 -48.81 -12.72 -27.87
C SER A 349 -47.67 -13.50 -27.20
N PHE A 350 -47.27 -13.05 -26.01
CA PHE A 350 -46.43 -13.81 -25.09
C PHE A 350 -47.19 -15.00 -24.50
N PRO A 351 -46.66 -16.23 -24.52
CA PRO A 351 -47.11 -17.29 -23.63
C PRO A 351 -46.28 -17.26 -22.34
N ALA A 352 -46.99 -17.17 -21.22
CA ALA A 352 -46.48 -17.53 -19.91
C ALA A 352 -46.21 -19.05 -19.88
N LEU A 353 -45.00 -19.45 -19.49
CA LEU A 353 -44.67 -20.84 -19.18
C LEU A 353 -44.42 -20.97 -17.67
N ALA A 354 -45.22 -21.85 -17.08
CA ALA A 354 -45.18 -22.35 -15.71
C ALA A 354 -44.00 -23.37 -15.52
N PRO A 355 -43.75 -23.86 -14.29
CA PRO A 355 -42.46 -24.40 -13.88
C PRO A 355 -42.21 -25.84 -14.36
N SER A 356 -40.96 -26.12 -14.72
CA SER A 356 -40.48 -27.45 -15.12
C SER A 356 -40.29 -28.41 -13.93
N PRO A 357 -40.59 -29.72 -14.09
CA PRO A 357 -40.27 -30.77 -13.11
C PRO A 357 -38.80 -31.22 -13.21
N PRO A 358 -38.25 -31.90 -12.18
CA PRO A 358 -36.85 -32.30 -12.13
C PRO A 358 -36.57 -33.54 -13.01
N LEU A 359 -35.47 -33.49 -13.78
CA LEU A 359 -34.94 -34.61 -14.55
C LEU A 359 -33.98 -35.48 -13.70
N PRO A 360 -33.87 -36.79 -14.00
CA PRO A 360 -33.10 -37.76 -13.23
C PRO A 360 -31.60 -37.74 -13.57
N LEU A 361 -30.78 -38.17 -12.61
CA LEU A 361 -29.36 -38.45 -12.78
C LEU A 361 -29.12 -39.47 -13.90
N ALA A 362 -28.37 -39.08 -14.93
CA ALA A 362 -27.81 -39.98 -15.94
C ALA A 362 -26.27 -39.97 -15.85
N ALA A 363 -25.72 -41.18 -15.89
CA ALA A 363 -24.32 -41.51 -15.73
C ALA A 363 -23.39 -40.85 -16.78
N ALA A 364 -22.18 -40.49 -16.33
CA ALA A 364 -21.12 -39.91 -17.14
C ALA A 364 -20.51 -40.93 -18.13
N PRO A 365 -20.34 -40.60 -19.42
CA PRO A 365 -19.62 -41.45 -20.36
C PRO A 365 -18.10 -41.25 -20.30
N ALA A 366 -17.40 -42.34 -20.63
CA ALA A 366 -15.96 -42.52 -20.57
C ALA A 366 -15.14 -41.56 -21.44
N ARG A 367 -13.94 -41.25 -20.93
CA ARG A 367 -12.91 -40.38 -21.52
C ARG A 367 -12.16 -41.11 -22.65
N PRO A 368 -11.99 -40.51 -23.86
CA PRO A 368 -11.19 -41.12 -24.92
C PRO A 368 -9.68 -40.98 -24.66
N PRO A 369 -8.84 -41.89 -25.22
CA PRO A 369 -7.41 -41.91 -24.98
C PRO A 369 -6.64 -40.81 -25.72
N ALA A 370 -5.52 -40.42 -25.11
CA ALA A 370 -4.64 -39.34 -25.52
C ALA A 370 -4.00 -39.57 -26.91
N SER A 371 -4.05 -38.53 -27.74
CA SER A 371 -3.33 -38.43 -29.01
C SER A 371 -1.89 -37.97 -28.75
N THR A 372 -0.93 -38.77 -29.19
CA THR A 372 0.51 -38.50 -29.17
C THR A 372 0.87 -37.41 -30.17
N ALA A 373 1.30 -36.25 -29.69
CA ALA A 373 1.93 -35.21 -30.49
C ALA A 373 3.45 -35.40 -30.54
N PRO A 374 4.12 -35.07 -31.67
CA PRO A 374 5.54 -35.33 -31.87
C PRO A 374 6.45 -34.36 -31.10
N THR A 375 7.53 -34.94 -30.57
CA THR A 375 8.66 -34.33 -29.88
C THR A 375 9.26 -33.15 -30.65
N ALA A 376 9.18 -31.95 -30.07
CA ALA A 376 9.96 -30.79 -30.50
C ALA A 376 11.41 -30.90 -29.95
N PRO A 377 12.44 -30.50 -30.72
CA PRO A 377 13.82 -30.61 -30.29
C PRO A 377 14.15 -29.64 -29.14
N ALA A 378 14.96 -30.12 -28.21
CA ALA A 378 15.47 -29.41 -27.05
C ALA A 378 16.17 -28.11 -27.46
N ILE A 379 15.56 -26.98 -27.12
CA ILE A 379 16.20 -25.67 -27.12
C ILE A 379 17.07 -25.63 -25.86
N ALA A 380 18.39 -25.52 -26.06
CA ALA A 380 19.37 -25.27 -25.01
C ALA A 380 18.94 -24.08 -24.13
N PRO A 381 19.22 -24.06 -22.82
CA PRO A 381 18.88 -22.93 -21.97
C PRO A 381 19.55 -21.68 -22.53
N ALA A 382 18.71 -20.77 -23.02
CA ALA A 382 19.12 -19.46 -23.48
C ALA A 382 20.00 -18.81 -22.41
N ALA A 383 21.16 -18.34 -22.85
CA ALA A 383 22.06 -17.52 -22.07
C ALA A 383 21.26 -16.52 -21.22
N LEU A 384 21.54 -16.51 -19.92
CA LEU A 384 21.18 -15.41 -19.03
C LEU A 384 21.42 -14.09 -19.78
N VAL A 385 20.35 -13.36 -20.06
CA VAL A 385 20.42 -11.94 -20.39
C VAL A 385 21.11 -11.29 -19.19
N GLN A 386 22.43 -11.11 -19.28
CA GLN A 386 23.21 -10.45 -18.26
C GLN A 386 22.61 -9.06 -18.10
N GLN A 387 21.93 -8.84 -16.98
CA GLN A 387 21.43 -7.51 -16.68
C GLN A 387 22.64 -6.60 -16.49
N PRO A 388 22.71 -5.43 -17.17
CA PRO A 388 23.89 -4.54 -17.21
C PRO A 388 24.21 -3.86 -15.86
N TYR A 389 23.63 -4.34 -14.76
CA TYR A 389 23.74 -3.83 -13.40
C TYR A 389 24.37 -4.83 -12.43
N ALA A 390 24.70 -6.05 -12.90
CA ALA A 390 25.11 -7.16 -12.04
C ALA A 390 26.42 -6.86 -11.30
N THR A 391 27.33 -6.10 -11.91
CA THR A 391 28.62 -5.74 -11.28
C THR A 391 28.70 -4.25 -10.98
N LEU A 392 29.38 -3.91 -9.87
CA LEU A 392 29.58 -2.52 -9.46
C LEU A 392 30.31 -1.66 -10.51
N PRO A 393 31.36 -2.15 -11.21
CA PRO A 393 32.03 -1.38 -12.26
C PRO A 393 31.09 -1.02 -13.42
N GLU A 394 30.24 -1.94 -13.85
CA GLU A 394 29.24 -1.70 -14.90
C GLU A 394 28.18 -0.71 -14.43
N ALA A 395 27.67 -0.87 -13.22
CA ALA A 395 26.72 0.06 -12.61
C ALA A 395 27.30 1.49 -12.53
N ARG A 396 28.60 1.64 -12.20
CA ARG A 396 29.29 2.95 -12.20
C ARG A 396 29.38 3.56 -13.59
N LYS A 397 29.75 2.75 -14.60
CA LYS A 397 29.83 3.21 -16.00
C LYS A 397 28.47 3.67 -16.52
N LEU A 398 27.41 2.93 -16.17
CA LEU A 398 26.05 3.27 -16.56
C LEU A 398 25.51 4.48 -15.80
N ALA A 399 25.73 4.58 -14.49
CA ALA A 399 25.36 5.77 -13.71
C ALA A 399 26.00 7.05 -14.29
N ALA A 400 27.26 6.96 -14.73
CA ALA A 400 27.96 8.07 -15.38
C ALA A 400 27.35 8.47 -16.74
N SER A 401 26.81 7.52 -17.52
CA SER A 401 26.12 7.83 -18.77
C SER A 401 24.72 8.39 -18.54
N LEU A 402 23.98 7.86 -17.56
CA LEU A 402 22.64 8.31 -17.17
C LEU A 402 22.65 9.77 -16.68
N GLY A 403 23.70 10.17 -15.95
CA GLY A 403 23.87 11.54 -15.47
C GLY A 403 24.07 12.60 -16.58
N LYS A 404 24.18 12.21 -17.85
CA LYS A 404 24.30 13.12 -18.99
C LYS A 404 22.92 13.46 -19.56
N GLY A 405 22.65 14.76 -19.74
CA GLY A 405 21.43 15.28 -20.37
C GLY A 405 20.25 15.45 -19.42
N LYS A 406 19.06 15.72 -19.98
CA LYS A 406 17.83 15.87 -19.19
C LYS A 406 17.38 14.53 -18.60
N ALA A 407 16.78 14.58 -17.42
CA ALA A 407 16.13 13.44 -16.79
C ALA A 407 14.87 13.07 -17.58
N ASP A 408 14.71 11.79 -17.86
CA ASP A 408 13.52 11.19 -18.47
C ASP A 408 13.12 9.94 -17.68
N VAL A 409 11.92 9.43 -17.95
CA VAL A 409 11.35 8.29 -17.20
C VAL A 409 12.24 7.05 -17.29
N LEU A 410 12.87 6.81 -18.44
CA LEU A 410 13.71 5.63 -18.65
C LEU A 410 14.98 5.71 -17.81
N LYS A 411 15.66 6.86 -17.83
CA LYS A 411 16.85 7.11 -17.00
C LYS A 411 16.54 7.04 -15.51
N CYS A 412 15.38 7.53 -15.10
CA CYS A 412 14.96 7.45 -13.70
C CYS A 412 14.71 6.00 -13.27
N ASN A 413 14.12 5.16 -14.12
CA ASN A 413 13.94 3.73 -13.85
C ASN A 413 15.28 2.97 -13.78
N ASP A 414 16.20 3.25 -14.70
CA ASP A 414 17.53 2.62 -14.66
C ASP A 414 18.32 3.06 -13.42
N ALA A 415 18.16 4.32 -12.99
CA ALA A 415 18.74 4.80 -11.73
C ALA A 415 18.14 4.09 -10.51
N ILE A 416 16.82 3.81 -10.48
CA ILE A 416 16.19 3.01 -9.42
C ILE A 416 16.83 1.62 -9.35
N ARG A 417 16.97 0.93 -10.49
CA ARG A 417 17.55 -0.42 -10.52
C ARG A 417 18.98 -0.46 -10.02
N ILE A 418 19.79 0.55 -10.37
CA ILE A 418 21.14 0.69 -9.83
C ILE A 418 21.11 0.82 -8.29
N LEU A 419 20.16 1.60 -7.75
CA LEU A 419 20.03 1.78 -6.30
C LEU A 419 19.55 0.52 -5.58
N GLU A 420 18.60 -0.21 -6.15
CA GLU A 420 18.11 -1.48 -5.57
C GLU A 420 19.25 -2.48 -5.38
N LEU A 421 20.16 -2.57 -6.37
CA LEU A 421 21.28 -3.50 -6.33
C LEU A 421 22.50 -2.97 -5.56
N HIS A 422 22.74 -1.65 -5.57
CA HIS A 422 23.98 -1.04 -5.08
C HIS A 422 23.77 0.10 -4.07
N ALA A 423 22.70 0.06 -3.26
CA ALA A 423 22.35 1.09 -2.28
C ALA A 423 23.52 1.49 -1.36
N LYS A 424 24.26 0.50 -0.84
CA LYS A 424 25.43 0.73 0.05
C LYS A 424 26.54 1.54 -0.62
N GLU A 425 26.76 1.34 -1.92
CA GLU A 425 27.79 2.07 -2.68
C GLU A 425 27.32 3.48 -3.06
N PHE A 426 26.02 3.65 -3.27
CA PHE A 426 25.42 4.98 -3.43
C PHE A 426 25.49 5.82 -2.16
N GLU A 427 25.29 5.20 -1.00
CA GLU A 427 25.47 5.86 0.29
C GLU A 427 26.89 6.42 0.47
N LYS A 428 27.90 5.70 0.00
CA LYS A 428 29.32 6.13 -0.03
C LYS A 428 29.61 7.21 -1.09
N GLY A 429 28.63 7.56 -1.92
CA GLY A 429 28.79 8.55 -3.00
C GLY A 429 29.57 8.04 -4.21
N SER A 430 29.69 6.72 -4.41
CA SER A 430 30.56 6.13 -5.43
C SER A 430 30.10 6.33 -6.89
N PHE A 431 28.89 6.82 -7.13
CA PHE A 431 28.34 7.03 -8.47
C PHE A 431 28.55 8.44 -9.04
N GLY A 432 29.11 9.36 -8.24
CA GLY A 432 29.50 10.70 -8.69
C GLY A 432 28.37 11.75 -8.75
N ARG A 433 28.75 13.00 -9.05
CA ARG A 433 27.89 14.20 -8.99
C ARG A 433 26.76 14.19 -10.01
N SER A 434 27.03 13.73 -11.22
CA SER A 434 26.04 13.71 -12.31
C SER A 434 24.89 12.76 -11.99
N PHE A 435 25.17 11.64 -11.32
CA PHE A 435 24.15 10.70 -10.87
C PHE A 435 23.33 11.26 -9.70
N ASP A 436 23.95 11.91 -8.71
CA ASP A 436 23.22 12.61 -7.64
C ASP A 436 22.28 13.69 -8.21
N SER A 437 22.72 14.42 -9.24
CA SER A 437 21.90 15.45 -9.89
C SER A 437 20.73 14.85 -10.67
N LEU A 438 20.95 13.73 -11.37
CA LEU A 438 19.88 12.98 -12.04
C LEU A 438 18.81 12.54 -11.05
N MET A 439 19.22 11.99 -9.89
CA MET A 439 18.33 11.54 -8.82
C MET A 439 17.43 12.66 -8.29
N ILE A 440 18.02 13.82 -8.01
CA ILE A 440 17.27 15.01 -7.56
C ILE A 440 16.30 15.47 -8.65
N ASN A 441 16.72 15.49 -9.90
CA ASN A 441 15.86 15.89 -11.02
C ASN A 441 14.71 14.91 -11.26
N CYS A 442 14.94 13.60 -11.11
CA CYS A 442 13.91 12.57 -11.18
C CYS A 442 12.86 12.74 -10.07
N LEU A 443 13.29 13.07 -8.85
CA LEU A 443 12.39 13.36 -7.73
C LEU A 443 11.58 14.64 -7.98
N MET A 444 12.24 15.74 -8.34
CA MET A 444 11.61 17.04 -8.56
C MET A 444 10.63 17.02 -9.74
N GLY A 445 10.94 16.24 -10.77
CA GLY A 445 10.06 15.98 -11.91
C GLY A 445 8.89 15.03 -11.61
N LYS A 446 8.82 14.46 -10.38
CA LYS A 446 7.87 13.41 -9.98
C LYS A 446 7.89 12.21 -10.93
N LEU A 447 9.03 11.97 -11.57
CA LEU A 447 9.21 10.89 -12.55
C LEU A 447 9.47 9.54 -11.88
N ALA A 448 9.98 9.57 -10.65
CA ALA A 448 10.26 8.39 -9.85
C ALA A 448 10.15 8.71 -8.35
N MET A 449 9.67 7.74 -7.56
CA MET A 449 9.72 7.78 -6.10
C MET A 449 10.86 6.87 -5.66
N PHE A 450 11.90 7.45 -5.06
CA PHE A 450 13.00 6.67 -4.48
C PHE A 450 12.83 6.59 -2.96
N PRO A 451 13.48 5.63 -2.27
CA PRO A 451 13.49 5.58 -0.82
C PRO A 451 14.00 6.90 -0.24
N TYR A 452 13.17 7.57 0.57
CA TYR A 452 13.47 8.85 1.22
C TYR A 452 14.89 8.96 1.83
N PRO A 453 15.43 7.94 2.56
CA PRO A 453 16.75 8.08 3.19
C PRO A 453 17.91 8.17 2.18
N LEU A 454 17.78 7.56 0.99
CA LEU A 454 18.83 7.62 -0.03
C LEU A 454 18.85 9.00 -0.71
N ILE A 455 17.68 9.57 -0.97
CA ILE A 455 17.60 10.89 -1.63
C ILE A 455 18.11 12.00 -0.69
N ASP A 456 17.79 11.94 0.60
CA ASP A 456 18.26 12.93 1.57
C ASP A 456 19.80 13.03 1.59
N ARG A 457 20.50 11.90 1.44
CA ARG A 457 21.97 11.90 1.32
C ARG A 457 22.46 12.51 0.02
N ALA A 458 21.79 12.25 -1.10
CA ALA A 458 22.14 12.88 -2.39
C ALA A 458 21.96 14.40 -2.33
N ILE A 459 20.85 14.86 -1.73
CA ILE A 459 20.56 16.26 -1.47
C ILE A 459 21.65 16.86 -0.57
N LYS A 460 21.95 16.25 0.59
CA LYS A 460 23.00 16.73 1.50
C LYS A 460 24.37 16.85 0.83
N ARG A 461 24.77 15.87 0.01
CA ARG A 461 26.03 15.92 -0.75
C ARG A 461 26.04 17.07 -1.76
N GLU A 462 24.95 17.28 -2.50
CA GLU A 462 24.89 18.35 -3.49
C GLU A 462 24.88 19.74 -2.85
N PHE A 463 24.15 19.91 -1.74
CA PHE A 463 24.17 21.16 -0.97
C PHE A 463 25.53 21.41 -0.32
N GLY A 464 26.18 20.39 0.26
CA GLY A 464 27.52 20.50 0.82
C GLY A 464 28.57 20.90 -0.24
N ARG A 465 28.47 20.33 -1.45
CA ARG A 465 29.34 20.71 -2.58
C ARG A 465 29.13 22.14 -3.02
N ARG A 466 27.88 22.59 -3.17
CA ARG A 466 27.59 23.99 -3.54
C ARG A 466 28.08 25.00 -2.51
N ALA A 467 28.00 24.66 -1.22
CA ALA A 467 28.58 25.48 -0.16
C ALA A 467 30.12 25.56 -0.29
N GLY A 468 30.77 24.43 -0.58
CA GLY A 468 32.20 24.36 -0.87
C GLY A 468 32.62 25.20 -2.08
N ASP A 469 31.92 25.06 -3.22
CA ASP A 469 32.16 25.81 -4.46
C ASP A 469 32.01 27.33 -4.21
N ALA A 470 31.02 27.75 -3.42
CA ALA A 470 30.83 29.15 -3.06
C ALA A 470 31.97 29.69 -2.19
N THR A 471 32.47 28.90 -1.23
CA THR A 471 33.62 29.29 -0.41
C THR A 471 34.93 29.32 -1.20
N ALA A 472 35.13 28.41 -2.14
CA ALA A 472 36.30 28.36 -3.02
C ALA A 472 36.34 29.58 -3.96
N GLY A 473 35.21 29.93 -4.57
CA GLY A 473 35.09 31.14 -5.39
C GLY A 473 35.35 32.43 -4.58
N LEU A 474 34.94 32.48 -3.31
CA LEU A 474 35.24 33.61 -2.42
C LEU A 474 36.73 33.69 -2.04
N SER A 475 37.44 32.57 -1.90
CA SER A 475 38.89 32.57 -1.69
C SER A 475 39.68 32.96 -2.95
N GLU A 476 39.19 32.60 -4.14
CA GLU A 476 39.80 32.99 -5.42
C GLU A 476 39.63 34.49 -5.68
N ILE A 477 38.48 35.07 -5.32
CA ILE A 477 38.24 36.52 -5.36
C ILE A 477 39.11 37.27 -4.33
N ARG A 478 39.45 36.65 -3.19
CA ARG A 478 40.38 37.22 -2.19
C ARG A 478 41.86 37.13 -2.57
N GLY A 479 42.22 36.37 -3.59
CA GLY A 479 43.59 36.26 -4.12
C GLY A 479 43.96 37.35 -5.12
N LEU A 480 43.00 38.17 -5.56
CA LEU A 480 43.26 39.35 -6.39
C LEU A 480 43.64 40.54 -5.51
N SER A 481 44.76 41.18 -5.84
CA SER A 481 45.40 42.31 -5.13
C SER A 481 44.41 43.35 -4.57
N PRO A 482 44.73 43.99 -3.43
CA PRO A 482 43.82 44.91 -2.76
C PRO A 482 43.54 46.12 -3.66
N LEU A 483 42.28 46.29 -4.06
CA LEU A 483 41.82 47.54 -4.65
C LEU A 483 41.93 48.68 -3.63
N PRO A 484 42.17 49.91 -4.07
CA PRO A 484 42.39 51.05 -3.19
C PRO A 484 41.16 51.30 -2.30
N VAL A 485 41.44 51.51 -1.01
CA VAL A 485 40.48 51.84 0.03
C VAL A 485 39.73 53.11 -0.36
N MET A 486 38.44 52.97 -0.69
CA MET A 486 37.53 54.11 -0.80
C MET A 486 37.21 54.64 0.60
N PRO A 487 37.14 55.98 0.79
CA PRO A 487 36.88 56.58 2.07
C PRO A 487 35.47 56.23 2.56
N ARG A 488 35.43 55.80 3.83
CA ARG A 488 34.23 55.40 4.58
C ARG A 488 33.27 56.59 4.70
N PRO A 489 32.02 56.53 4.23
CA PRO A 489 31.05 57.58 4.52
C PRO A 489 30.73 57.60 6.02
N ALA A 490 30.62 58.82 6.57
CA ALA A 490 30.36 59.07 7.98
C ALA A 490 29.06 58.39 8.46
N PRO A 491 29.01 57.93 9.73
CA PRO A 491 27.83 57.26 10.27
C PRO A 491 26.66 58.24 10.36
N VAL A 492 25.60 57.94 9.62
CA VAL A 492 24.30 58.58 9.80
C VAL A 492 23.74 58.11 11.14
N ARG A 493 23.58 59.06 12.08
CA ARG A 493 22.92 58.84 13.38
C ARG A 493 21.49 58.34 13.16
N PRO A 494 21.07 57.21 13.77
CA PRO A 494 19.67 56.83 13.79
C PRO A 494 18.89 57.78 14.71
N VAL A 495 17.83 58.38 14.17
CA VAL A 495 16.81 59.10 14.93
C VAL A 495 16.08 58.08 15.81
N MET A 496 16.25 58.19 17.13
CA MET A 496 15.49 57.41 18.10
C MET A 496 14.03 57.88 18.08
N ALA A 497 13.13 57.03 17.61
CA ALA A 497 11.71 57.14 17.92
C ALA A 497 11.49 56.60 19.35
N SER A 498 10.96 57.46 20.22
CA SER A 498 10.59 57.13 21.59
C SER A 498 9.43 56.13 21.63
N PRO A 499 9.46 55.10 22.49
CA PRO A 499 8.29 54.28 22.75
C PRO A 499 7.31 55.01 23.70
N PRO A 500 5.98 54.90 23.50
CA PRO A 500 5.01 55.41 24.45
C PRO A 500 5.03 54.56 25.73
N GLY A 501 5.04 55.26 26.88
CA GLY A 501 5.06 54.66 28.20
C GLY A 501 3.79 53.85 28.49
N MET A 502 3.99 52.59 28.90
CA MET A 502 2.97 51.81 29.59
C MET A 502 3.20 51.95 31.10
N THR A 503 2.28 52.65 31.73
CA THR A 503 2.09 52.72 33.17
C THR A 503 1.67 51.35 33.71
N MET A 504 2.43 50.84 34.68
CA MET A 504 2.04 49.70 35.53
C MET A 504 0.85 50.12 36.41
N PRO A 505 -0.23 49.33 36.51
CA PRO A 505 -1.23 49.54 37.53
C PRO A 505 -0.80 48.88 38.85
N SER A 506 -0.95 49.70 39.88
CA SER A 506 -0.82 49.44 41.31
C SER A 506 -1.62 48.22 41.77
N SER A 507 -1.00 47.43 42.65
CA SER A 507 -1.65 46.46 43.51
C SER A 507 -2.48 47.21 44.54
N ASP A 508 -3.79 46.99 44.57
CA ASP A 508 -4.61 47.30 45.74
C ASP A 508 -5.66 46.20 45.94
N PRO A 509 -5.78 45.58 47.14
CA PRO A 509 -6.64 44.44 47.40
C PRO A 509 -7.93 44.89 48.08
N SER A 510 -9.08 44.87 47.38
CA SER A 510 -10.41 44.98 48.02
C SER A 510 -11.57 44.53 47.11
N ALA A 511 -12.09 43.33 47.40
CA ALA A 511 -13.49 42.85 47.23
C ALA A 511 -14.10 42.66 45.81
N PRO A 512 -15.24 41.94 45.65
CA PRO A 512 -15.78 40.79 46.40
C PRO A 512 -16.08 39.56 45.50
N SER A 513 -16.37 38.45 46.18
CA SER A 513 -16.79 37.14 45.67
C SER A 513 -17.82 37.16 44.54
N VAL A 514 -17.55 36.39 43.48
CA VAL A 514 -18.56 35.98 42.49
C VAL A 514 -18.79 34.47 42.60
N LEU A 515 -20.08 34.15 42.67
CA LEU A 515 -20.70 32.85 42.88
C LEU A 515 -20.18 31.75 41.93
N ARG A 516 -19.85 30.61 42.53
CA ARG A 516 -19.54 29.34 41.89
C ARG A 516 -20.85 28.54 41.72
N PRO A 517 -21.19 28.06 40.52
CA PRO A 517 -22.35 27.17 40.35
C PRO A 517 -22.05 25.76 40.90
N PRO A 518 -23.02 25.08 41.52
CA PRO A 518 -22.84 23.72 42.03
C PRO A 518 -23.09 22.68 40.93
N GLY A 519 -22.25 21.64 40.87
CA GLY A 519 -22.61 20.40 40.17
C GLY A 519 -21.57 19.88 39.18
N SER A 520 -20.47 19.30 39.69
CA SER A 520 -19.78 18.21 38.97
C SER A 520 -19.12 17.31 40.01
N ALA A 521 -19.85 16.29 40.45
CA ALA A 521 -19.33 15.21 41.26
C ALA A 521 -18.32 14.40 40.41
N ASN A 522 -17.17 14.13 41.01
CA ASN A 522 -16.05 13.40 40.42
C ASN A 522 -16.30 11.88 40.62
N PRO A 523 -16.54 11.07 39.58
CA PRO A 523 -16.95 9.67 39.72
C PRO A 523 -15.80 8.69 40.09
N TRP A 524 -14.63 9.18 40.52
CA TRP A 524 -13.46 8.35 40.83
C TRP A 524 -12.85 8.58 42.21
N ALA A 525 -13.62 9.09 43.17
CA ALA A 525 -13.17 9.18 44.56
C ALA A 525 -13.44 7.87 45.31
N VAL A 526 -12.39 7.07 45.48
CA VAL A 526 -12.36 5.87 46.34
C VAL A 526 -12.39 6.32 47.82
N PRO A 527 -13.33 5.86 48.65
CA PRO A 527 -13.32 6.18 50.08
C PRO A 527 -12.21 5.41 50.82
N PRO A 528 -11.57 6.02 51.84
CA PRO A 528 -10.56 5.34 52.66
C PRO A 528 -11.19 4.26 53.56
N PRO A 529 -10.40 3.25 53.98
CA PRO A 529 -10.90 2.16 54.82
C PRO A 529 -11.24 2.65 56.23
N THR A 530 -12.49 2.43 56.64
CA THR A 530 -12.92 2.60 58.03
C THR A 530 -12.39 1.43 58.87
N SER A 531 -11.56 1.76 59.85
CA SER A 531 -11.10 0.87 60.91
C SER A 531 -12.08 0.85 62.09
N GLY A 532 -12.66 -0.33 62.36
CA GLY A 532 -13.14 -0.85 63.66
C GLY A 532 -14.44 -0.26 64.24
N PRO A 533 -14.97 -0.83 65.34
CA PRO A 533 -14.48 -1.96 66.15
C PRO A 533 -15.15 -3.32 65.88
#